data_AF-A0A5C7JRJ5-F1
#
_entry.id   AF-A0A5C7JRJ5-F1
#
_cell.length_a   1.000
_cell.length_b   1.000
_cell.length_c   1.000
_cell.angle_alpha   90.00
_cell.angle_beta   90.00
_cell.angle_gamma   90.00
#
_symmetry.space_group_name_H-M   'P 1'
#
loop_
_entity.id
_entity.type
_entity.pdbx_description
1 polymer ?
#
loop_
_entity_poly.entity_id
_entity_poly.type
_entity_poly.pdbx_seq_one_letter_code
_entity_poly.pdbx_strand_id
1 'polypeptide(L)' 'SSPKGRAGLGIREWTCMQCGTLHDRDVNAAKNIFAAGYCRLVEEIPLL' A
#
# COMPACT_ATOMS: atom_id res chain seq x y z
N SER A 1 -14.20 -22.27 1.28
CA SER A 1 -14.75 -20.96 1.71
C SER A 1 -14.05 -19.85 0.94
N SER A 2 -14.74 -18.76 0.63
CA SER A 2 -14.16 -17.63 -0.10
C SER A 2 -13.38 -16.69 0.84
N PRO A 3 -12.22 -16.10 0.43
CA PRO A 3 -11.55 -15.04 1.19
C PRO A 3 -12.48 -13.88 1.56
N LYS A 4 -12.47 -13.51 2.85
CA LYS A 4 -13.21 -12.37 3.41
C LYS A 4 -12.60 -11.05 2.92
N GLY A 5 -13.40 -9.97 2.92
CA GLY A 5 -12.92 -8.61 2.61
C GLY A 5 -13.00 -8.19 1.13
N ARG A 6 -13.45 -9.07 0.22
CA ARG A 6 -13.53 -8.75 -1.21
C ARG A 6 -14.50 -7.62 -1.56
N ALA A 7 -15.58 -7.43 -0.80
CA ALA A 7 -16.54 -6.36 -1.03
C ALA A 7 -15.91 -4.96 -0.97
N GLY A 8 -14.85 -4.79 -0.14
CA GLY A 8 -14.13 -3.53 -0.04
C GLY A 8 -13.19 -3.28 -1.21
N LEU A 9 -12.91 -4.25 -2.08
CA LEU A 9 -11.93 -4.09 -3.17
C LEU A 9 -12.37 -3.09 -4.25
N GLY A 10 -13.64 -2.69 -4.33
CA GLY A 10 -14.09 -1.64 -5.24
C GLY A 10 -13.74 -0.21 -4.79
N ILE A 11 -13.41 0.01 -3.52
CA ILE A 11 -13.22 1.34 -2.94
C ILE A 11 -11.86 1.91 -3.38
N ARG A 12 -11.84 2.81 -4.36
CA ARG A 12 -10.59 3.43 -4.85
C ARG A 12 -10.11 4.58 -4.00
N GLU A 13 -11.05 5.34 -3.45
CA GLU A 13 -10.77 6.52 -2.64
C GLU A 13 -11.41 6.40 -1.27
N TRP A 14 -10.74 6.87 -0.23
CA TRP A 14 -11.33 6.96 1.12
C TRP A 14 -10.75 8.15 1.89
N THR A 15 -11.58 8.76 2.74
CA THR A 15 -11.11 9.76 3.70
C THR A 15 -10.51 9.06 4.91
N CYS A 16 -9.25 9.36 5.24
CA CYS A 16 -8.62 8.83 6.44
C CYS A 16 -9.22 9.48 7.70
N MET A 17 -9.70 8.66 8.63
CA MET A 17 -10.28 9.13 9.89
C MET A 17 -9.25 9.82 10.81
N GLN A 18 -7.96 9.57 10.60
CA GLN A 18 -6.89 10.11 11.45
C GLN A 18 -6.35 11.46 10.92
N CYS A 19 -6.19 11.61 9.61
CA CYS A 19 -5.62 12.84 9.01
C CYS A 19 -6.60 13.64 8.16
N GLY A 20 -7.83 13.17 7.96
CA GLY A 20 -8.88 13.84 7.18
C GLY A 20 -8.60 13.93 5.67
N THR A 21 -7.49 13.37 5.18
CA THR A 21 -7.09 13.44 3.76
C THR A 21 -7.83 12.39 2.95
N LEU A 22 -8.19 12.74 1.70
CA LEU A 22 -8.67 11.79 0.70
C LEU A 22 -7.47 11.00 0.15
N HIS A 23 -7.45 9.70 0.39
CA HIS A 23 -6.42 8.80 -0.11
C HIS A 23 -6.89 8.01 -1.31
N ASP A 24 -5.96 7.76 -2.23
CA ASP A 24 -6.12 6.86 -3.35
C ASP A 24 -5.39 5.53 -3.08
N ARG A 25 -6.06 4.41 -3.35
CA ARG A 25 -5.52 3.07 -3.10
C ARG A 25 -4.35 2.74 -4.01
N ASP A 26 -4.42 3.08 -5.29
CA ASP A 26 -3.41 2.74 -6.28
C ASP A 26 -2.12 3.50 -5.96
N VAL A 27 -2.22 4.74 -5.45
CA VAL A 27 -1.09 5.51 -4.90
C VAL A 27 -0.48 4.81 -3.69
N ASN A 28 -1.30 4.33 -2.74
CA ASN A 28 -0.77 3.60 -1.58
C ASN A 28 -0.16 2.24 -1.97
N ALA A 29 -0.72 1.55 -2.95
CA ALA A 29 -0.16 0.32 -3.49
C ALA A 29 1.21 0.58 -4.12
N ALA A 30 1.36 1.65 -4.91
CA ALA A 30 2.64 2.05 -5.48
C ALA A 30 3.70 2.32 -4.41
N LYS A 31 3.34 3.04 -3.33
CA LYS A 31 4.24 3.29 -2.19
C LYS A 31 4.67 1.99 -1.51
N ASN A 32 3.75 1.08 -1.27
CA ASN A 32 4.06 -0.21 -0.63
C ASN A 32 4.97 -1.08 -1.49
N ILE A 33 4.72 -1.14 -2.81
CA ILE A 33 5.57 -1.87 -3.76
C ILE A 33 6.97 -1.26 -3.80
N PHE A 34 7.07 0.07 -3.86
CA PHE A 34 8.36 0.77 -3.81
C PHE A 34 9.12 0.45 -2.52
N ALA A 35 8.46 0.54 -1.35
CA ALA A 35 9.07 0.22 -0.08
C ALA A 35 9.56 -1.23 -0.01
N ALA A 36 8.76 -2.20 -0.47
CA ALA A 36 9.16 -3.61 -0.51
C ALA A 36 10.35 -3.85 -1.46
N GLY A 37 10.36 -3.20 -2.62
CA GLY A 37 11.49 -3.24 -3.55
C GLY A 37 12.75 -2.61 -2.97
N TYR A 38 12.62 -1.46 -2.30
CA TYR A 38 13.72 -0.77 -1.62
C TYR A 38 14.29 -1.59 -0.47
N CYS A 39 13.44 -2.17 0.40
CA CYS A 39 13.89 -3.07 1.46
C CYS A 39 14.70 -4.24 0.91
N ARG A 40 14.21 -4.90 -0.16
CA ARG A 40 14.96 -5.98 -0.82
C ARG A 40 16.32 -5.52 -1.33
N LEU A 41 16.42 -4.31 -1.90
CA LEU A 41 17.70 -3.76 -2.34
C LEU A 41 18.66 -3.50 -1.19
N VAL A 42 18.17 -2.99 -0.06
CA VAL A 42 19.00 -2.73 1.13
C VAL A 42 19.45 -4.02 1.81
N GLU A 43 18.65 -5.08 1.78
CA GLU A 43 19.00 -6.40 2.34
C GLU A 43 20.07 -7.12 1.50
N GLU A 44 19.99 -7.02 0.17
CA GLU A 44 20.90 -7.72 -0.77
C GLU A 44 22.13 -6.90 -1.15
N ILE A 45 22.01 -5.58 -1.14
CA ILE A 45 23.12 -4.64 -1.30
C ILE A 45 23.18 -3.89 0.03
N PRO A 46 24.01 -4.34 0.99
CA PRO A 46 24.29 -3.52 2.16
C PRO A 46 24.80 -2.20 1.60
N LEU A 47 24.05 -1.12 1.85
CA LEU A 47 24.34 0.23 1.42
C LEU A 47 25.85 0.46 1.51
N LEU A 48 26.46 0.79 0.36
CA LEU A 48 27.89 1.07 0.19
C LEU A 48 28.50 1.80 1.39
#